data_AF-A0A849ACV9-F1
#
_entry.id   AF-A0A849ACV9-F1
#
_cell.length_a   1.000
_cell.length_b   1.000
_cell.length_c   1.000
_cell.angle_alpha   90.00
_cell.angle_beta   90.00
_cell.angle_gamma   90.00
#
_symmetry.space_group_name_H-M   'P 1'
#
loop_
_entity.id
_entity.type
_entity.pdbx_description
1 polymer ?
#
loop_
_entity_poly.entity_id
_entity_poly.type
_entity_poly.pdbx_seq_one_letter_code
_entity_poly.pdbx_strand_id
1 'polypeptide(L)' 'MLVVDASVLVPALVDRDGDGERARALLRSDRLWLPNLAYLEVISVLRRLTRAGD' A
#
# COMPACT_ATOMS: atom_id res chain seq x y z
N MET A 1 -6.40 -4.96 15.38
CA MET A 1 -5.04 -5.33 14.91
C MET A 1 -5.18 -5.92 13.55
N LEU A 2 -4.62 -5.25 12.55
CA LEU A 2 -4.80 -5.60 11.14
C LEU A 2 -3.45 -5.94 10.52
N VAL A 3 -3.38 -7.08 9.83
CA VAL A 3 -2.21 -7.44 9.01
C VAL A 3 -2.38 -6.75 7.66
N VAL A 4 -1.42 -5.89 7.32
CA VAL A 4 -1.44 -5.09 6.10
C VAL A 4 -0.48 -5.67 5.08
N ASP A 5 -0.98 -5.92 3.87
CA ASP A 5 -0.19 -6.35 2.72
C ASP A 5 0.22 -5.17 1.83
N ALA A 6 1.23 -5.36 0.97
CA ALA A 6 1.66 -4.37 0.00
C ALA A 6 0.54 -3.92 -0.96
N SER A 7 -0.40 -4.82 -1.30
CA SER A 7 -1.57 -4.49 -2.12
C SER A 7 -2.50 -3.42 -1.52
N VAL A 8 -2.44 -3.20 -0.19
CA VAL A 8 -3.17 -2.10 0.49
C VAL A 8 -2.32 -0.84 0.57
N LEU A 9 -1.01 -1.00 0.81
CA LEU A 9 -0.09 0.12 0.96
C LEU A 9 0.14 0.87 -0.36
N VAL A 10 0.25 0.14 -1.47
CA VAL A 10 0.53 0.75 -2.78
C VAL A 10 -0.59 1.73 -3.18
N PRO A 11 -1.89 1.36 -3.21
CA PRO A 11 -2.98 2.31 -3.47
C PRO A 11 -2.99 3.48 -2.48
N ALA A 12 -2.74 3.23 -1.19
CA ALA A 12 -2.68 4.31 -0.20
C ALA A 12 -1.60 5.36 -0.51
N LEU A 13 -0.51 4.96 -1.18
CA LEU A 13 0.62 5.81 -1.57
C LEU A 13 0.42 6.50 -2.93
N VAL A 14 -0.11 5.80 -3.92
CA VAL A 14 -0.13 6.28 -5.32
C VAL A 14 -1.49 6.77 -5.79
N ASP A 15 -2.57 6.17 -5.29
CA ASP A 15 -3.93 6.54 -5.70
C ASP A 15 -4.44 7.69 -4.83
N ARG A 16 -4.68 8.84 -5.44
CA ARG A 16 -5.17 10.02 -4.72
C ARG A 16 -6.66 9.94 -4.40
N ASP A 17 -7.41 9.16 -5.17
CA ASP A 17 -8.85 9.01 -5.02
C ASP A 17 -9.21 7.53 -4.80
N GLY A 18 -10.47 7.14 -4.99
CA GLY A 18 -10.90 5.74 -5.09
C GLY A 18 -10.41 4.81 -3.99
N ASP A 19 -9.60 3.82 -4.37
CA ASP A 19 -9.11 2.79 -3.47
C ASP A 19 -8.02 3.30 -2.53
N GLY A 20 -7.30 4.35 -2.92
CA GLY A 20 -6.35 5.04 -2.05
C GLY A 20 -7.01 5.69 -0.83
N GLU A 21 -8.20 6.28 -0.99
CA GLU A 21 -8.94 6.86 0.15
C GLU A 21 -9.39 5.78 1.14
N ARG A 22 -9.95 4.67 0.62
CA ARG A 22 -10.34 3.51 1.44
C ARG A 22 -9.14 2.92 2.19
N ALA A 23 -8.02 2.74 1.51
CA ALA A 23 -6.81 2.22 2.11
C ALA A 23 -6.29 3.16 3.22
N ARG A 24 -6.24 4.47 2.98
CA ARG A 24 -5.85 5.46 4.00
C ARG A 24 -6.80 5.49 5.19
N ALA A 25 -8.11 5.33 4.99
CA ALA A 25 -9.08 5.24 6.09
C ALA A 25 -8.80 4.01 6.98
N LEU A 26 -8.57 2.86 6.35
CA LEU A 26 -8.30 1.59 7.03
C LEU A 26 -6.96 1.59 7.79
N LEU A 27 -5.94 2.26 7.25
CA LEU A 27 -4.62 2.40 7.91
C LEU A 27 -4.65 3.34 9.13
N ARG A 28 -5.62 4.26 9.22
CA ARG A 28 -5.72 5.21 10.34
C ARG A 28 -6.46 4.66 11.56
N SER A 29 -7.24 3.59 11.38
CA SER A 29 -8.18 3.11 12.41
C SER A 29 -7.61 2.05 13.35
N ASP A 30 -6.42 1.50 13.07
CA ASP A 30 -5.97 0.27 13.74
C ASP A 30 -4.47 0.25 14.10
N ARG A 31 -4.10 -0.59 15.08
CA ARG A 31 -2.71 -1.01 15.25
C ARG A 31 -2.36 -1.97 14.11
N LEU A 32 -1.40 -1.58 13.29
CA LEU A 32 -1.01 -2.29 12.08
C LEU A 32 0.13 -3.26 12.35
N TRP A 33 0.06 -4.44 11.74
CA TRP A 33 1.17 -5.37 11.62
C TRP A 33 1.52 -5.53 10.14
N LEU A 34 2.80 -5.56 9.83
CA LEU A 34 3.32 -5.66 8.47
C LEU A 34 4.25 -6.88 8.39
N PRO A 35 4.19 -7.67 7.30
CA PRO A 35 5.22 -8.66 7.00
C PRO A 35 6.61 -8.01 6.98
N ASN A 36 7.65 -8.75 7.39
CA ASN A 36 9.03 -8.27 7.38
C ASN A 36 9.49 -7.74 6.01
N LEU A 37 8.89 -8.25 4.92
CA LEU A 37 9.23 -7.90 3.54
C LEU A 37 8.32 -6.81 2.94
N ALA A 38 7.36 -6.27 3.68
CA ALA A 38 6.35 -5.35 3.14
C ALA A 38 6.97 -4.15 2.41
N TYR A 39 8.06 -3.57 2.93
CA TYR A 39 8.79 -2.49 2.28
C TYR A 39 9.37 -2.89 0.92
N LEU A 40 9.93 -4.10 0.83
CA LEU A 40 10.49 -4.64 -0.41
C LEU A 40 9.41 -4.90 -1.44
N GLU A 41 8.27 -5.44 -1.02
CA GLU A 41 7.12 -5.72 -1.88
C GLU A 41 6.52 -4.42 -2.43
N VAL A 42 6.31 -3.41 -1.57
CA VAL A 42 5.85 -2.08 -2.00
C VAL A 42 6.79 -1.47 -3.02
N ILE A 43 8.10 -1.43 -2.74
CA ILE A 43 9.09 -0.87 -3.68
C ILE A 43 9.10 -1.65 -5.01
N SER A 44 8.97 -2.99 -4.95
CA SER A 44 8.92 -3.84 -6.14
C SER A 44 7.73 -3.50 -7.04
N VAL A 45 6.54 -3.32 -6.45
CA VAL A 45 5.33 -2.92 -7.18
C VAL A 45 5.46 -1.51 -7.74
N LEU A 46 5.90 -0.54 -6.94
CA LEU A 46 6.10 0.84 -7.42
C LEU A 46 7.09 0.91 -8.58
N ARG A 47 8.21 0.18 -8.49
CA ARG A 47 9.20 0.09 -9.57
C ARG A 47 8.61 -0.48 -10.85
N ARG A 48 7.70 -1.46 -10.73
CA ARG A 48 7.01 -2.04 -11.88
C ARG A 48 6.06 -1.02 -12.52
N LEU A 49 5.27 -0.31 -11.73
CA LEU A 49 4.34 0.73 -12.21
C LEU A 49 5.10 1.86 -12.92
N THR A 50 6.15 2.39 -12.29
CA THR A 50 7.00 3.42 -12.90
C THR A 50 7.64 2.96 -14.22
N ARG A 51 7.99 1.67 -14.33
CA ARG A 51 8.53 1.10 -15.58
C ARG A 51 7.46 0.90 -16.66
N ALA A 52 6.22 0.68 -16.26
CA ALA A 52 5.07 0.58 -17.16
C ALA A 52 4.60 1.97 -17.63
N GLY A 53 4.96 3.04 -16.93
CA GLY A 53 4.49 4.40 -17.19
C GLY A 53 3.16 4.72 -16.50
N ASP A 54 2.79 3.91 -15.50
CA ASP A 54 1.65 4.10 -14.61
C ASP A 54 2.06 4.94 -13.38
#